data_AF-A0A6P4EH27-F1
#
_entry.id   AF-A0A6P4EH27-F1
#
_cell.length_a   1.000
_cell.length_b   1.000
_cell.length_c   1.000
_cell.angle_alpha   90.00
_cell.angle_beta   90.00
_cell.angle_gamma   90.00
#
_symmetry.space_group_name_H-M   'P 1'
#
loop_
_entity.id
_entity.type
_entity.pdbx_description
1 polymer ?
#
loop_
_entity_poly.entity_id
_entity_poly.type
_entity_poly.pdbx_seq_one_letter_code
_entity_poly.pdbx_strand_id
1 'polypeptide(L)'
;MTPHVYLMYCEKVSFRKLMQYHSHMARVYYAQQKRHLPSYYFKAYNLEFAVGEAVVLSASAPAHLTGRRLATTTLDQTALMSRLFRMSIHTILSIPLYYVHTKVMHDLLNNTVDMDTVNKHYWRLMEQHAGIEPPSDRGEGAIDFPYKFYVNIDQSFQTQKFISE
;
A
#
# COMPACT_ATOMS: atom_id res chain seq x y z
N MET A 1 -27.88 -11.61 -3.56
CA MET A 1 -27.67 -10.64 -2.45
C MET A 1 -26.76 -9.53 -2.96
N THR A 2 -27.27 -8.32 -3.13
CA THR A 2 -26.42 -7.15 -3.44
C THR A 2 -25.71 -6.72 -2.16
N PRO A 3 -24.38 -6.56 -2.15
CA PRO A 3 -23.64 -6.23 -0.96
C PRO A 3 -23.89 -4.76 -0.59
N HIS A 4 -24.18 -4.49 0.68
CA HIS A 4 -24.19 -3.13 1.20
C HIS A 4 -22.74 -2.72 1.49
N VAL A 5 -22.29 -1.65 0.85
CA VAL A 5 -20.92 -1.14 0.98
C VAL A 5 -20.92 -0.01 2.00
N TYR A 6 -20.09 -0.15 3.03
CA TYR A 6 -19.93 0.84 4.09
C TYR A 6 -18.49 1.34 4.12
N LEU A 7 -18.32 2.63 4.41
CA LEU A 7 -17.02 3.24 4.70
C LEU A 7 -16.94 3.58 6.18
N MET A 8 -16.02 2.94 6.88
CA MET A 8 -15.65 3.34 8.23
C MET A 8 -14.44 4.27 8.15
N TYR A 9 -14.55 5.46 8.71
CA TYR A 9 -13.47 6.44 8.74
C TYR A 9 -13.47 7.21 10.05
N CYS A 10 -12.30 7.74 10.42
CA CYS A 10 -12.14 8.61 11.58
C CYS A 10 -11.86 10.02 11.08
N GLU A 11 -12.69 10.99 11.48
CA GLU A 11 -12.62 12.38 11.05
C GLU A 11 -11.37 13.07 11.58
N LYS A 12 -10.55 13.56 10.65
CA LYS A 12 -9.39 14.39 10.98
C LYS A 12 -9.04 15.30 9.82
N VAL A 13 -9.00 16.61 10.09
CA VAL A 13 -8.64 17.64 9.10
C VAL A 13 -7.13 17.58 8.86
N SER A 14 -6.72 16.95 7.75
CA SER A 14 -5.32 16.85 7.33
C SER A 14 -5.24 16.50 5.84
N PHE A 15 -4.25 17.04 5.13
CA PHE A 15 -4.02 16.70 3.72
C PHE A 15 -3.83 15.18 3.51
N ARG A 16 -3.10 14.51 4.42
CA ARG A 16 -2.91 13.05 4.36
C ARG A 16 -4.24 12.32 4.47
N LYS A 17 -5.14 12.78 5.35
CA LYS A 17 -6.45 12.19 5.56
C LYS A 17 -7.39 12.44 4.38
N LEU A 18 -7.35 13.64 3.80
CA LEU A 18 -8.07 13.97 2.58
C LEU A 18 -7.70 13.00 1.43
N MET A 19 -6.41 12.72 1.23
CA MET A 19 -5.97 11.75 0.21
C MET A 19 -6.43 10.32 0.56
N GLN A 20 -6.34 9.90 1.82
CA GLN A 20 -6.86 8.60 2.26
C GLN A 20 -8.36 8.45 1.96
N TYR A 21 -9.16 9.51 2.20
CA TYR A 21 -10.60 9.48 1.89
C TYR A 21 -10.88 9.39 0.38
N HIS A 22 -10.07 10.02 -0.48
CA HIS A 22 -10.20 9.85 -1.93
C HIS A 22 -9.98 8.39 -2.34
N SER A 23 -8.92 7.75 -1.83
CA SER A 23 -8.67 6.31 -2.07
C SER A 23 -9.81 5.43 -1.54
N HIS A 24 -10.27 5.68 -0.31
CA HIS A 24 -11.36 4.90 0.28
C HIS A 24 -12.69 5.06 -0.48
N MET A 25 -13.03 6.28 -0.88
CA MET A 25 -14.23 6.52 -1.69
C MET A 25 -14.13 5.85 -3.06
N ALA A 26 -12.97 5.87 -3.71
CA ALA A 26 -12.75 5.17 -4.97
C ALA A 26 -12.99 3.67 -4.84
N ARG A 27 -12.55 3.06 -3.73
CA ARG A 27 -12.83 1.64 -3.41
C ARG A 27 -14.32 1.36 -3.19
N VAL A 28 -15.04 2.28 -2.53
CA VAL A 28 -16.50 2.19 -2.38
C VAL A 28 -17.18 2.23 -3.73
N TYR A 29 -16.80 3.16 -4.62
CA TYR A 29 -17.33 3.24 -5.99
C TYR A 29 -17.03 1.99 -6.79
N TYR A 30 -15.80 1.46 -6.69
CA TYR A 30 -15.41 0.21 -7.35
C TYR A 30 -16.27 -0.97 -6.87
N ALA A 31 -16.55 -1.06 -5.57
CA ALA A 31 -17.43 -2.09 -5.01
C ALA A 31 -18.90 -1.90 -5.44
N GLN A 32 -19.40 -0.66 -5.50
CA GLN A 32 -20.75 -0.35 -5.98
C GLN A 32 -20.94 -0.73 -7.45
N GLN A 33 -19.92 -0.56 -8.29
CA GLN A 33 -19.99 -0.95 -9.70
C GLN A 33 -20.20 -2.46 -9.90
N LYS A 34 -19.81 -3.27 -8.91
CA LYS A 34 -20.07 -4.72 -8.93
C LYS A 34 -21.49 -5.10 -8.57
N ARG A 35 -22.39 -4.16 -8.22
CA ARG A 35 -23.76 -4.46 -7.73
C ARG A 35 -24.56 -5.41 -8.61
N HIS A 36 -24.37 -5.35 -9.94
CA HIS A 36 -25.09 -6.17 -10.90
C HIS A 36 -24.39 -7.49 -11.25
N LEU A 37 -23.16 -7.70 -10.75
CA LEU A 37 -22.42 -8.92 -10.99
C LEU A 37 -22.86 -10.04 -10.03
N PRO A 38 -22.78 -11.31 -10.44
CA PRO A 38 -22.87 -12.44 -9.54
C PRO A 38 -21.89 -12.34 -8.36
N SER A 39 -22.27 -12.89 -7.20
CA SER A 39 -21.52 -12.76 -5.94
C SER A 39 -20.08 -13.28 -6.01
N TYR A 40 -19.80 -14.26 -6.88
CA TYR A 40 -18.45 -14.80 -7.06
C TYR A 40 -17.47 -13.77 -7.66
N TYR A 41 -17.94 -12.75 -8.38
CA TYR A 41 -17.08 -11.68 -8.92
C TYR A 41 -16.73 -10.60 -7.90
N PHE A 42 -17.35 -10.58 -6.72
CA PHE A 42 -17.08 -9.50 -5.75
C PHE A 42 -15.65 -9.56 -5.24
N LYS A 43 -15.10 -10.78 -5.07
CA LYS A 43 -13.69 -11.04 -4.78
C LYS A 43 -12.82 -11.17 -6.02
N ALA A 44 -13.39 -11.08 -7.23
CA ALA A 44 -12.63 -11.16 -8.46
C ALA A 44 -11.93 -9.82 -8.77
N TYR A 45 -10.78 -9.94 -9.43
CA TYR A 45 -9.96 -8.89 -10.00
C TYR A 45 -9.13 -8.01 -9.03
N ASN A 46 -9.31 -8.03 -7.70
CA ASN A 46 -8.39 -7.40 -6.70
C ASN A 46 -7.79 -6.00 -7.04
N LEU A 47 -8.45 -5.20 -7.90
CA LEU A 47 -7.93 -3.93 -8.44
C LEU A 47 -8.31 -2.71 -7.59
N GLU A 48 -9.02 -2.91 -6.48
CA GLU A 48 -9.50 -1.84 -5.61
C GLU A 48 -8.39 -0.91 -5.11
N PHE A 49 -7.21 -1.44 -4.79
CA PHE A 49 -6.07 -0.63 -4.37
C PHE A 49 -5.53 0.22 -5.52
N ALA A 50 -5.34 -0.37 -6.70
CA ALA A 50 -4.88 0.34 -7.89
C ALA A 50 -5.85 1.47 -8.29
N VAL A 51 -7.16 1.21 -8.26
CA VAL A 51 -8.20 2.23 -8.48
C VAL A 51 -8.12 3.34 -7.43
N GLY A 52 -7.90 2.98 -6.16
CA GLY A 52 -7.72 3.93 -5.07
C GLY A 52 -6.52 4.87 -5.28
N GLU A 53 -5.36 4.30 -5.60
CA GLU A 53 -4.13 5.06 -5.82
C GLU A 53 -4.23 5.96 -7.07
N ALA A 54 -4.83 5.48 -8.16
CA ALA A 54 -5.06 6.29 -9.36
C ALA A 54 -5.91 7.55 -9.07
N VAL A 55 -6.93 7.42 -8.23
CA VAL A 55 -7.75 8.57 -7.80
C VAL A 55 -6.95 9.50 -6.90
N VAL A 56 -6.08 8.98 -6.02
CA VAL A 56 -5.19 9.82 -5.19
C VAL A 56 -4.19 10.61 -6.03
N LEU A 57 -3.61 10.01 -7.07
CA LEU A 57 -2.71 10.71 -8.00
C LEU A 57 -3.42 11.90 -8.66
N SER A 58 -4.67 11.69 -9.07
CA SER A 58 -5.50 12.74 -9.68
C SER A 58 -5.92 13.81 -8.67
N ALA A 59 -6.35 13.42 -7.47
CA ALA A 59 -6.78 14.34 -6.41
C ALA A 59 -5.63 15.18 -5.83
N SER A 60 -4.42 14.62 -5.81
CA SER A 60 -3.20 15.30 -5.37
C SER A 60 -2.55 16.17 -6.46
N ALA A 61 -3.13 16.21 -7.66
CA ALA A 61 -2.63 17.03 -8.75
C ALA A 61 -2.78 18.53 -8.41
N PRO A 62 -1.78 19.38 -8.70
CA PRO A 62 -1.84 20.81 -8.42
C PRO A 62 -3.07 21.48 -9.04
N ALA A 63 -3.42 21.12 -10.27
CA ALA A 63 -4.59 21.63 -10.97
C ALA A 63 -5.91 21.35 -10.20
N HIS A 64 -6.04 20.15 -9.62
CA HIS A 64 -7.21 19.78 -8.84
C HIS A 64 -7.28 20.59 -7.53
N LEU A 65 -6.16 20.71 -6.83
CA LEU A 65 -6.08 21.44 -5.56
C LEU A 65 -6.35 22.94 -5.75
N THR A 66 -5.82 23.55 -6.81
CA THR A 66 -6.10 24.94 -7.16
C THR A 66 -7.57 25.14 -7.53
N GLY A 67 -8.15 24.22 -8.32
CA GLY A 67 -9.59 24.26 -8.65
C GLY A 67 -10.50 24.14 -7.43
N ARG A 68 -10.05 23.43 -6.38
CA ARG A 68 -10.74 23.31 -5.08
C ARG A 68 -10.37 24.42 -4.08
N ARG A 69 -9.58 25.42 -4.49
CA ARG A 69 -9.08 26.51 -3.62
C ARG A 69 -8.29 26.02 -2.40
N LEU A 70 -7.67 24.85 -2.50
CA LEU A 70 -6.80 24.26 -1.48
C LEU A 70 -5.32 24.62 -1.71
N ALA A 71 -4.99 25.11 -2.90
CA ALA A 71 -3.67 25.62 -3.27
C ALA A 71 -3.83 26.93 -4.06
N THR A 72 -2.86 27.84 -3.91
CA THR A 72 -2.94 29.20 -4.45
C THR A 72 -2.10 29.44 -5.71
N THR A 73 -1.10 28.60 -5.98
CA THR A 73 -0.04 28.95 -6.94
C THR A 73 0.25 27.79 -7.90
N THR A 74 0.55 28.14 -9.15
CA THR A 74 1.21 27.23 -10.10
C THR A 74 2.58 26.84 -9.54
N LEU A 75 2.89 25.55 -9.50
CA LEU A 75 4.18 25.08 -9.02
C LEU A 75 5.29 25.55 -9.98
N ASP A 76 6.33 26.18 -9.43
CA ASP A 76 7.58 26.38 -10.15
C ASP A 76 8.26 25.02 -10.45
N GLN A 77 9.17 24.99 -11.43
CA GLN A 77 9.92 23.79 -11.82
C GLN A 77 10.60 23.13 -10.62
N THR A 78 11.19 23.92 -9.71
CA THR A 78 11.85 23.42 -8.51
C THR A 78 10.86 22.72 -7.56
N ALA A 79 9.66 23.29 -7.41
CA ALA A 79 8.61 22.74 -6.57
C ALA A 79 7.98 21.48 -7.19
N LEU A 80 7.84 21.46 -8.53
CA LEU A 80 7.40 20.28 -9.27
C LEU A 80 8.40 19.14 -9.12
N MET A 81 9.71 19.41 -9.26
CA MET A 81 10.77 18.42 -9.05
C MET A 81 10.76 17.87 -7.62
N SER A 82 10.64 18.75 -6.63
CA SER A 82 10.54 18.34 -5.22
C SER A 82 9.31 17.46 -4.96
N ARG A 83 8.18 17.76 -5.61
CA ARG A 83 6.97 16.92 -5.54
C ARG A 83 7.20 15.55 -6.16
N LEU A 84 7.80 15.50 -7.35
CA LEU A 84 8.11 14.23 -8.03
C LEU A 84 9.07 13.39 -7.17
N PHE A 85 10.12 14.00 -6.62
CA PHE A 85 11.06 13.29 -5.75
C PHE A 85 10.39 12.69 -4.52
N ARG A 86 9.49 13.44 -3.86
CA ARG A 86 8.70 12.92 -2.73
C ARG A 86 7.80 11.76 -3.13
N MET A 87 7.16 11.83 -4.30
CA MET A 87 6.35 10.73 -4.81
C MET A 87 7.20 9.49 -5.12
N SER A 88 8.33 9.68 -5.80
CA SER A 88 9.28 8.61 -6.12
C SER A 88 9.79 7.90 -4.87
N ILE A 89 10.13 8.64 -3.81
CA ILE A 89 10.51 8.04 -2.52
C ILE A 89 9.39 7.17 -1.97
N HIS A 90 8.14 7.62 -2.03
CA HIS A 90 7.02 6.87 -1.47
C HIS A 90 6.66 5.63 -2.29
N THR A 91 6.72 5.69 -3.62
CA THR A 91 6.32 4.57 -4.49
C THR A 91 7.50 3.65 -4.77
N ILE A 92 8.58 4.16 -5.36
CA ILE A 92 9.70 3.34 -5.87
C ILE A 92 10.41 2.61 -4.74
N LEU A 93 10.70 3.29 -3.62
CA LEU A 93 11.40 2.65 -2.49
C LEU A 93 10.50 1.68 -1.71
N SER A 94 9.17 1.75 -1.89
CA SER A 94 8.26 0.80 -1.24
C SER A 94 8.14 -0.53 -1.98
N ILE A 95 8.39 -0.56 -3.30
CA ILE A 95 8.28 -1.76 -4.14
C ILE A 95 9.16 -2.91 -3.61
N PRO A 96 10.47 -2.73 -3.35
CA PRO A 96 11.31 -3.80 -2.81
C PRO A 96 10.85 -4.25 -1.43
N LEU A 97 10.38 -3.32 -0.59
CA LEU A 97 9.87 -3.65 0.75
C LEU A 97 8.64 -4.56 0.66
N TYR A 98 7.65 -4.24 -0.18
CA TYR A 98 6.48 -5.11 -0.34
C TYR A 98 6.84 -6.48 -0.92
N TYR A 99 7.80 -6.53 -1.84
CA TYR A 99 8.32 -7.79 -2.37
C TYR A 99 8.93 -8.65 -1.26
N VAL A 100 9.87 -8.10 -0.47
CA VAL A 100 10.54 -8.83 0.62
C VAL A 100 9.52 -9.39 1.62
N HIS A 101 8.58 -8.56 2.07
CA HIS A 101 7.56 -9.01 3.02
C HIS A 101 6.67 -10.11 2.45
N THR A 102 6.27 -10.00 1.18
CA THR A 102 5.49 -11.04 0.51
C THR A 102 6.31 -12.33 0.37
N LYS A 103 7.59 -12.23 0.04
CA LYS A 103 8.50 -13.37 -0.13
C LYS A 103 8.75 -14.12 1.16
N VAL A 104 8.99 -13.41 2.28
CA VAL A 104 9.17 -14.03 3.60
C VAL A 104 7.94 -14.85 4.00
N MET A 105 6.74 -14.29 3.82
CA MET A 105 5.50 -15.00 4.13
C MET A 105 5.28 -16.22 3.23
N HIS A 106 5.55 -16.07 1.93
CA HIS A 106 5.51 -17.18 0.99
C HIS A 106 6.47 -18.31 1.40
N ASP A 107 7.69 -17.95 1.79
CA ASP A 107 8.75 -18.91 2.13
C ASP A 107 8.48 -19.66 3.43
N LEU A 108 7.90 -18.97 4.42
CA LEU A 108 7.35 -19.59 5.63
C LEU A 108 6.24 -20.58 5.30
N LEU A 109 5.24 -20.17 4.49
CA LEU A 109 4.08 -21.00 4.16
C LEU A 109 4.45 -22.22 3.29
N ASN A 110 5.52 -22.10 2.50
CA ASN A 110 6.03 -23.18 1.67
C ASN A 110 7.04 -24.09 2.41
N ASN A 111 7.24 -23.89 3.72
CA ASN A 111 8.22 -24.62 4.54
C ASN A 111 9.65 -24.57 3.98
N THR A 112 10.01 -23.49 3.28
CA THR A 112 11.38 -23.28 2.80
C THR A 112 12.28 -22.69 3.87
N VAL A 113 11.68 -22.04 4.87
CA VAL A 113 12.35 -21.42 6.01
C VAL A 113 11.49 -21.66 7.25
N ASP A 114 12.13 -22.00 8.36
CA ASP A 114 11.47 -22.26 9.64
C ASP A 114 11.36 -20.99 10.48
N MET A 115 10.40 -20.97 11.42
CA MET A 115 10.22 -19.87 12.36
C MET A 115 11.47 -19.58 13.21
N ASP A 116 12.34 -20.57 13.41
CA ASP A 116 13.58 -20.40 14.15
C ASP A 116 14.69 -19.72 13.35
N THR A 117 14.54 -19.55 12.03
CA THR A 117 15.57 -18.95 11.15
C THR A 117 15.02 -17.85 10.23
N VAL A 118 13.73 -17.55 10.36
CA VAL A 118 13.04 -16.59 9.49
C VAL A 118 13.55 -15.17 9.65
N ASN A 119 14.05 -14.79 10.84
CA ASN A 119 14.51 -13.42 11.06
C ASN A 119 15.78 -13.11 10.27
N LYS A 120 16.75 -14.04 10.26
CA LYS A 120 17.91 -13.94 9.38
C LYS A 120 17.54 -13.98 7.90
N HIS A 121 16.56 -14.80 7.51
CA HIS A 121 16.07 -14.82 6.14
C HIS A 121 15.47 -13.48 5.73
N TYR A 122 14.67 -12.87 6.60
CA TYR A 122 14.10 -11.54 6.38
C TYR A 122 15.20 -10.49 6.16
N TRP A 123 16.20 -10.40 7.05
CA TRP A 123 17.28 -9.43 6.90
C TRP A 123 18.14 -9.68 5.67
N ARG A 124 18.40 -10.94 5.30
CA ARG A 124 19.08 -11.29 4.05
C ARG A 124 18.31 -10.79 2.82
N LEU A 125 16.98 -10.94 2.80
CA LEU A 125 16.15 -10.44 1.70
C LEU A 125 16.09 -8.90 1.69
N MET A 126 16.04 -8.26 2.86
CA MET A 126 16.08 -6.81 2.99
C MET A 126 17.39 -6.24 2.44
N GLU A 127 18.52 -6.85 2.75
CA GLU A 127 19.83 -6.47 2.21
C GLU A 127 19.86 -6.66 0.68
N GLN A 128 19.46 -7.84 0.21
CA GLN A 128 19.52 -8.20 -1.22
C GLN A 128 18.62 -7.33 -2.11
N HIS A 129 17.41 -6.99 -1.65
CA HIS A 129 16.41 -6.32 -2.49
C HIS A 129 16.20 -4.85 -2.17
N ALA A 130 16.30 -4.46 -0.90
CA ALA A 130 16.10 -3.07 -0.46
C ALA A 130 17.43 -2.37 -0.13
N GLY A 131 18.54 -3.09 0.00
CA GLY A 131 19.82 -2.52 0.43
C GLY A 131 19.79 -2.03 1.88
N ILE A 132 19.02 -2.68 2.74
CA ILE A 132 18.82 -2.28 4.15
C ILE A 132 19.34 -3.37 5.07
N GLU A 133 20.19 -2.98 6.02
CA GLU A 133 20.68 -3.83 7.10
C GLU A 133 20.05 -3.44 8.46
N PRO A 134 20.04 -4.35 9.44
CA PRO A 134 19.62 -3.98 10.79
C PRO A 134 20.63 -3.02 11.44
N PRO A 135 20.19 -2.08 12.30
CA PRO A 135 21.09 -1.13 12.96
C PRO A 135 22.01 -1.77 14.02
N SER A 136 21.77 -3.03 14.36
CA SER A 136 22.55 -3.82 15.33
C SER A 136 22.37 -5.30 15.02
N ASP A 137 23.33 -6.14 15.37
CA ASP A 137 23.21 -7.60 15.22
C ASP A 137 21.92 -8.14 15.86
N ARG A 138 21.18 -8.96 15.10
CA ARG A 138 19.91 -9.54 15.51
C ARG A 138 20.07 -11.03 15.74
N GLY A 139 19.60 -11.51 16.89
CA GLY A 139 19.45 -12.94 17.13
C GLY A 139 18.26 -13.52 16.37
N GLU A 140 18.26 -14.83 16.17
CA GLU A 140 17.18 -15.53 15.47
C GLU A 140 15.86 -15.58 16.25
N GLY A 141 15.91 -15.48 17.58
CA GLY A 141 14.70 -15.39 18.42
C GLY A 141 13.97 -14.04 18.31
N ALA A 142 14.50 -13.07 17.57
CA ALA A 142 13.80 -11.81 17.29
C ALA A 142 12.85 -11.99 16.09
N ILE A 143 11.75 -11.25 16.08
CA ILE A 143 10.81 -11.20 14.95
C ILE A 143 10.71 -9.74 14.50
N ASP A 144 11.54 -9.36 13.52
CA ASP A 144 11.68 -7.98 13.09
C ASP A 144 10.78 -7.61 11.91
N PHE A 145 10.29 -8.61 11.15
CA PHE A 145 9.33 -8.35 10.09
C PHE A 145 8.01 -7.84 10.70
N PRO A 146 7.43 -6.73 10.19
CA PRO A 146 6.31 -6.08 10.88
C PRO A 146 5.04 -6.95 11.01
N TYR A 147 4.35 -6.84 12.15
CA TYR A 147 3.18 -7.69 12.45
C TYR A 147 2.05 -7.61 11.44
N LYS A 148 1.91 -6.46 10.76
CA LYS A 148 0.91 -6.25 9.70
C LYS A 148 1.11 -7.15 8.48
N PHE A 149 2.25 -7.85 8.38
CA PHE A 149 2.54 -8.78 7.29
C PHE A 149 2.07 -10.21 7.58
N TYR A 150 1.95 -10.60 8.85
CA TYR A 150 1.44 -11.93 9.23
C TYR A 150 0.06 -11.90 9.89
N VAL A 151 -0.38 -10.75 10.41
CA VAL A 151 -1.77 -10.59 10.87
C VAL A 151 -2.71 -10.55 9.67
N ASN A 152 -3.72 -11.43 9.67
CA ASN A 152 -4.69 -11.61 8.58
C ASN A 152 -4.04 -11.96 7.22
N ILE A 153 -3.07 -12.88 7.26
CA ILE A 153 -2.36 -13.36 6.07
C ILE A 153 -3.31 -13.91 4.98
N ASP A 154 -4.47 -14.44 5.38
CA ASP A 154 -5.56 -14.92 4.53
C ASP A 154 -6.09 -13.84 3.58
N GLN A 155 -6.04 -12.58 3.99
CA GLN A 155 -6.51 -11.45 3.18
C GLN A 155 -5.49 -11.00 2.14
N SER A 156 -4.22 -11.42 2.25
CA SER A 156 -3.14 -11.09 1.30
C SER A 156 -3.04 -9.60 0.95
N PHE A 157 -3.37 -8.73 1.90
CA PHE A 157 -3.43 -7.26 1.70
C PHE A 157 -2.15 -6.70 1.10
N GLN A 158 -1.01 -7.24 1.51
CA GLN A 158 0.32 -6.75 1.16
C GLN A 158 0.68 -7.11 -0.27
N THR A 159 0.32 -8.32 -0.72
CA THR A 159 0.45 -8.75 -2.12
C THR A 159 -0.46 -7.93 -3.01
N GLN A 160 -1.69 -7.64 -2.58
CA GLN A 160 -2.60 -6.77 -3.34
C GLN A 160 -2.05 -5.35 -3.45
N LYS A 161 -1.43 -4.84 -2.38
CA LYS A 161 -0.77 -3.54 -2.39
C LYS A 161 0.48 -3.54 -3.28
N PHE A 162 1.30 -4.57 -3.23
CA PHE A 162 2.45 -4.74 -4.11
C PHE A 162 2.05 -4.69 -5.59
N ILE A 163 0.98 -5.40 -5.96
CA ILE A 163 0.45 -5.41 -7.33
C ILE A 163 -0.12 -4.04 -7.76
N SER A 164 -0.54 -3.22 -6.79
CA SER A 164 -1.14 -1.92 -7.08
C SER A 164 -0.15 -0.78 -7.29
N GLU A 165 1.10 -0.96 -6.85
CA GLU A 165 2.19 0.04 -6.99
C GLU A 165 2.92 -0.17 -8.32
#